data_AF-A0A366DA39-F1
#
_entry.id   AF-A0A366DA39-F1
#
_cell.length_a   1.000
_cell.length_b   1.000
_cell.length_c   1.000
_cell.angle_alpha   90.00
_cell.angle_beta   90.00
_cell.angle_gamma   90.00
#
_symmetry.space_group_name_H-M   'P 1'
#
loop_
_entity.id
_entity.type
_entity.pdbx_description
1 polymer ?
#
loop_
_entity_poly.entity_id
_entity_poly.type
_entity_poly.pdbx_seq_one_letter_code
_entity_poly.pdbx_strand_id
1 'polypeptide(L)'
;MEREAGVTMRAVTRAVCILGVVAAGAGLVGCGSTTDGEAQPAGGGTSTSAEDGKNSLGLEPDVPQSYDPCTDVPQSLLDAEELRPGVIPNTAHADAWGAQVMWRGCGWVRSQTYSVSIRVTNMTLDFVRKEFYGEGRELTIGGRPAISARRSDRGPEVCNINVEMKGGSLEFHVVRSSSRNAPDIDSCDHARNLAEKVVPTLPADS
;
A
#
# COMPACT_ATOMS: atom_id res chain seq x y z
N MET A 1 28.96 26.87 -35.16
CA MET A 1 27.51 26.65 -35.37
C MET A 1 26.97 26.08 -34.08
N GLU A 2 26.58 26.98 -33.18
CA GLU A 2 26.06 26.68 -31.86
C GLU A 2 24.53 26.64 -31.93
N ARG A 3 23.91 25.66 -31.27
CA ARG A 3 22.47 25.63 -31.02
C ARG A 3 22.23 25.10 -29.61
N GLU A 4 22.03 26.03 -28.68
CA GLU A 4 21.45 25.78 -27.36
C GLU A 4 19.93 25.56 -27.50
N ALA A 5 19.38 24.57 -26.79
CA ALA A 5 17.95 24.37 -26.64
C ALA A 5 17.59 24.50 -25.16
N GLY A 6 17.04 25.66 -24.80
CA GLY A 6 16.53 25.96 -23.46
C GLY A 6 15.22 25.24 -23.18
N VAL A 7 15.17 24.56 -22.02
CA VAL A 7 13.98 23.98 -21.42
C VAL A 7 13.10 25.10 -20.87
N THR A 8 11.86 25.21 -21.36
CA THR A 8 10.87 26.19 -20.85
C THR A 8 10.05 25.56 -19.72
N MET A 9 10.29 26.04 -18.50
CA MET A 9 9.54 25.67 -17.29
C MET A 9 8.15 26.35 -17.32
N ARG A 10 7.06 25.57 -17.32
CA ARG A 10 5.70 26.11 -17.20
C ARG A 10 5.33 26.30 -15.73
N ALA A 11 5.27 27.54 -15.28
CA ALA A 11 4.71 27.92 -13.98
C ALA A 11 3.17 27.82 -14.03
N VAL A 12 2.57 27.11 -13.08
CA VAL A 12 1.12 27.05 -12.90
C VAL A 12 0.74 28.07 -11.83
N THR A 13 0.29 29.25 -12.26
CA THR A 13 -0.22 30.30 -11.37
C THR A 13 -1.66 29.97 -10.95
N ARG A 14 -1.87 29.70 -9.66
CA ARG A 14 -3.22 29.60 -9.06
C ARG A 14 -3.80 31.01 -8.92
N ALA A 15 -4.87 31.29 -9.65
CA ALA A 15 -5.67 32.51 -9.50
C ALA A 15 -6.61 32.38 -8.29
N VAL A 16 -6.50 33.31 -7.33
CA VAL A 16 -7.46 33.49 -6.23
C VAL A 16 -8.33 34.69 -6.59
N CYS A 17 -9.60 34.45 -6.91
CA CYS A 17 -10.59 35.50 -7.09
C CYS A 17 -11.20 35.87 -5.74
N ILE A 18 -10.81 37.03 -5.21
CA ILE A 18 -11.48 37.69 -4.07
C ILE A 18 -12.63 38.51 -4.64
N LEU A 19 -13.86 38.11 -4.37
CA LEU A 19 -15.06 38.94 -4.55
C LEU A 19 -15.45 39.53 -3.19
N GLY A 20 -15.21 40.81 -3.01
CA GLY A 20 -15.82 41.62 -1.96
C GLY A 20 -17.11 42.25 -2.47
N VAL A 21 -18.16 42.22 -1.66
CA VAL A 21 -19.31 43.14 -1.78
C VAL A 21 -19.66 43.65 -0.38
N VAL A 22 -19.58 44.97 -0.24
CA VAL A 22 -20.02 45.79 0.89
C VAL A 22 -21.51 46.08 0.73
N ALA A 23 -22.29 45.99 1.80
CA ALA A 23 -23.58 46.68 1.91
C ALA A 23 -23.83 47.12 3.35
N ALA A 24 -24.00 48.44 3.52
CA ALA A 24 -24.41 49.12 4.74
C ALA A 24 -25.93 49.18 4.86
N GLY A 25 -26.47 49.21 6.09
CA GLY A 25 -27.88 49.50 6.34
C GLY A 25 -28.31 49.21 7.77
N ALA A 26 -28.90 50.21 8.42
CA ALA A 26 -29.05 50.37 9.87
C ALA A 26 -30.35 49.83 10.48
N GLY A 27 -30.32 49.60 11.79
CA GLY A 27 -31.46 49.83 12.71
C GLY A 27 -32.10 48.57 13.32
N LEU A 28 -31.89 48.34 14.62
CA LEU A 28 -32.90 48.56 15.68
C LEU A 28 -32.34 48.15 17.05
N VAL A 29 -32.75 48.92 18.05
CA VAL A 29 -32.39 48.85 19.46
C VAL A 29 -33.07 47.63 20.10
N GLY A 30 -32.34 46.86 20.91
CA GLY A 30 -32.87 45.74 21.69
C GLY A 30 -32.00 45.48 22.91
N CYS A 31 -32.32 46.15 24.01
CA CYS A 31 -31.75 45.95 25.34
C CYS A 31 -32.40 44.71 25.98
N GLY A 32 -31.63 43.80 26.58
CA GLY A 32 -32.21 42.67 27.32
C GLY A 32 -31.24 41.60 27.80
N SER A 33 -30.66 41.84 28.98
CA SER A 33 -30.35 40.85 30.05
C SER A 33 -29.52 39.60 29.74
N THR A 34 -28.30 39.62 30.30
CA THR A 34 -27.49 38.55 30.93
C THR A 34 -27.95 37.11 30.79
N THR A 35 -27.13 36.27 30.15
CA THR A 35 -26.92 34.85 30.52
C THR A 35 -25.51 34.48 30.05
N ASP A 36 -24.62 34.18 30.99
CA ASP A 36 -23.31 33.58 30.71
C ASP A 36 -23.54 32.19 30.11
N GLY A 37 -23.50 32.12 28.78
CA GLY A 37 -23.48 30.87 28.02
C GLY A 37 -22.04 30.39 27.91
N GLU A 38 -21.63 29.54 28.85
CA GLU A 38 -20.43 28.71 28.74
C GLU A 38 -20.47 27.97 27.39
N ALA A 39 -19.42 28.15 26.58
CA ALA A 39 -19.29 27.53 25.28
C ALA A 39 -19.20 26.00 25.44
N GLN A 40 -20.31 25.30 25.18
CA GLN A 40 -20.30 23.86 24.99
C GLN A 40 -19.40 23.54 23.78
N PRO A 41 -18.36 22.69 23.92
CA PRO A 41 -17.68 22.18 22.76
C PRO A 41 -18.71 21.40 21.95
N ALA A 42 -18.90 21.81 20.69
CA ALA A 42 -19.56 20.96 19.71
C ALA A 42 -18.73 19.66 19.66
N GLY A 43 -19.26 18.61 20.28
CA GLY A 43 -18.80 17.23 20.11
C GLY A 43 -19.03 16.82 18.66
N GLY A 44 -18.12 17.27 17.81
CA GLY A 44 -18.04 16.88 16.40
C GLY A 44 -17.25 15.59 16.30
N GLY A 45 -17.91 14.55 15.82
CA GLY A 45 -17.32 13.25 15.56
C GLY A 45 -17.70 12.23 16.60
N THR A 46 -18.86 11.60 16.42
CA THR A 46 -19.04 10.22 16.85
C THR A 46 -17.90 9.41 16.26
N SER A 47 -16.86 9.17 17.07
CA SER A 47 -15.91 8.11 16.80
C SER A 47 -16.72 6.83 16.71
N THR A 48 -16.90 6.31 15.49
CA THR A 48 -17.27 4.92 15.29
C THR A 48 -16.31 4.10 16.13
N SER A 49 -16.87 3.35 17.08
CA SER A 49 -16.17 2.48 18.00
C SER A 49 -15.00 1.82 17.30
N ALA A 50 -13.78 1.98 17.86
CA ALA A 50 -12.72 1.06 17.53
C ALA A 50 -13.28 -0.34 17.83
N GLU A 51 -13.60 -1.10 16.79
CA GLU A 51 -13.77 -2.54 16.92
C GLU A 51 -12.50 -3.06 17.60
N ASP A 52 -12.67 -3.92 18.60
CA ASP A 52 -11.64 -4.42 19.51
C ASP A 52 -10.23 -4.46 18.89
N GLY A 53 -9.38 -3.48 19.25
CA GLY A 53 -7.96 -3.46 18.91
C GLY A 53 -7.57 -2.97 17.51
N LYS A 54 -8.50 -2.65 16.61
CA LYS A 54 -8.18 -2.21 15.23
C LYS A 54 -7.80 -0.73 15.13
N ASN A 55 -7.02 -0.38 14.11
CA ASN A 55 -6.68 1.01 13.79
C ASN A 55 -7.83 1.74 13.06
N SER A 56 -7.68 3.03 12.77
CA SER A 56 -8.77 3.82 12.15
C SER A 56 -9.11 3.45 10.70
N LEU A 57 -8.34 2.56 10.07
CA LEU A 57 -8.64 1.96 8.76
C LEU A 57 -9.36 0.60 8.90
N GLY A 58 -9.64 0.15 10.14
CA GLY A 58 -10.23 -1.15 10.40
C GLY A 58 -9.25 -2.32 10.20
N LEU A 59 -7.94 -2.06 10.26
CA LEU A 59 -6.88 -3.07 10.17
C LEU A 59 -6.32 -3.41 11.54
N GLU A 60 -5.70 -4.57 11.66
CA GLU A 60 -4.93 -4.92 12.84
C GLU A 60 -3.80 -3.90 13.08
N PRO A 61 -3.42 -3.64 14.34
CA PRO A 61 -2.44 -2.61 14.69
C PRO A 61 -1.01 -2.99 14.30
N ASP A 62 -0.76 -4.27 14.00
CA ASP A 62 0.53 -4.80 13.54
C ASP A 62 0.31 -5.88 12.46
N VAL A 63 1.37 -6.29 11.77
CA VAL A 63 1.36 -7.36 10.76
C VAL A 63 1.26 -8.75 11.41
N PRO A 64 0.81 -9.79 10.67
CA PRO A 64 0.88 -11.17 11.14
C PRO A 64 2.30 -11.57 11.57
N GLN A 65 2.43 -12.10 12.79
CA GLN A 65 3.73 -12.51 13.37
C GLN A 65 4.01 -14.02 13.24
N SER A 66 3.06 -14.78 12.69
CA SER A 66 3.18 -16.24 12.54
C SER A 66 4.13 -16.67 11.42
N TYR A 67 4.65 -15.72 10.64
CA TYR A 67 5.56 -15.99 9.54
C TYR A 67 6.49 -14.79 9.33
N ASP A 68 7.79 -15.02 9.37
CA ASP A 68 8.81 -14.05 8.98
C ASP A 68 9.37 -14.41 7.60
N PRO A 69 9.01 -13.68 6.52
CA PRO A 69 9.49 -13.96 5.18
C PRO A 69 11.02 -13.96 5.03
N CYS A 70 11.74 -13.29 5.93
CA CYS A 70 13.20 -13.23 5.89
C CYS A 70 13.87 -14.53 6.34
N THR A 71 13.22 -15.32 7.19
CA THR A 71 13.79 -16.54 7.78
C THR A 71 13.02 -17.81 7.40
N ASP A 72 11.71 -17.69 7.16
CA ASP A 72 10.82 -18.82 7.01
C ASP A 72 10.64 -19.24 5.55
N VAL A 73 10.97 -18.36 4.59
CA VAL A 73 11.08 -18.74 3.18
C VAL A 73 12.32 -19.62 3.02
N PRO A 74 12.19 -20.90 2.60
CA PRO A 74 13.33 -21.81 2.56
C PRO A 74 14.43 -21.34 1.62
N GLN A 75 15.68 -21.37 2.09
CA GLN A 75 16.84 -21.02 1.27
C GLN A 75 16.93 -21.89 0.00
N SER A 76 16.54 -23.17 0.07
CA SER A 76 16.51 -24.07 -1.08
C SER A 76 15.52 -23.61 -2.16
N LEU A 77 14.40 -22.99 -1.78
CA LEU A 77 13.44 -22.41 -2.72
C LEU A 77 14.04 -21.16 -3.37
N LEU A 78 14.64 -20.27 -2.58
CA LEU A 78 15.31 -19.08 -3.11
C LEU A 78 16.43 -19.45 -4.09
N ASP A 79 17.23 -20.47 -3.76
CA ASP A 79 18.29 -20.97 -4.65
C ASP A 79 17.74 -21.60 -5.93
N ALA A 80 16.64 -22.37 -5.83
CA ALA A 80 15.98 -22.97 -7.00
C ALA A 80 15.38 -21.92 -7.95
N GLU A 81 14.92 -20.78 -7.42
CA GLU A 81 14.43 -19.64 -8.21
C GLU A 81 15.55 -18.66 -8.61
N GLU A 82 16.81 -18.97 -8.28
CA GLU A 82 17.98 -18.11 -8.50
C GLU A 82 17.83 -16.71 -7.88
N LEU A 83 17.10 -16.62 -6.77
CA LEU A 83 16.83 -15.39 -6.04
C LEU A 83 17.97 -15.08 -5.08
N ARG A 84 18.54 -13.88 -5.21
CA ARG A 84 19.61 -13.37 -4.34
C ARG A 84 19.12 -12.14 -3.58
N PRO A 85 19.61 -11.88 -2.36
CA PRO A 85 19.31 -10.64 -1.64
C PRO A 85 19.53 -9.42 -2.53
N GLY A 86 18.53 -8.53 -2.59
CA GLY A 86 18.60 -7.34 -3.44
C GLY A 86 19.44 -6.21 -2.83
N VAL A 87 19.51 -6.17 -1.50
CA VAL A 87 20.20 -5.17 -0.68
C VAL A 87 20.79 -5.81 0.57
N ILE A 88 21.71 -5.11 1.25
CA ILE A 88 22.26 -5.53 2.55
C ILE A 88 22.14 -4.33 3.51
N PRO A 89 21.44 -4.45 4.67
CA PRO A 89 20.65 -5.62 5.11
C PRO A 89 19.46 -5.88 4.17
N ASN A 90 19.01 -7.13 4.08
CA ASN A 90 18.04 -7.57 3.06
C ASN A 90 16.58 -7.20 3.39
N THR A 91 16.33 -6.00 3.92
CA THR A 91 15.01 -5.63 4.40
C THR A 91 14.16 -4.99 3.30
N ALA A 92 12.87 -5.30 3.33
CA ALA A 92 11.86 -4.71 2.45
C ALA A 92 10.67 -4.15 3.25
N HIS A 93 10.93 -3.66 4.48
CA HIS A 93 9.91 -3.02 5.32
C HIS A 93 9.41 -1.72 4.68
N ALA A 94 8.12 -1.46 4.81
CA ALA A 94 7.51 -0.22 4.37
C ALA A 94 6.29 0.09 5.23
N ASP A 95 5.94 1.38 5.30
CA ASP A 95 4.74 1.87 5.99
C ASP A 95 4.02 2.88 5.09
N ALA A 96 2.69 2.91 5.18
CA ALA A 96 1.84 3.87 4.49
C ALA A 96 0.72 4.39 5.41
N TRP A 97 0.06 5.47 4.99
CA TRP A 97 -1.02 6.13 5.73
C TRP A 97 -0.68 6.41 7.20
N GLY A 98 0.49 7.03 7.45
CA GLY A 98 0.92 7.32 8.83
C GLY A 98 1.16 6.05 9.66
N ALA A 99 1.73 5.01 9.03
CA ALA A 99 2.01 3.70 9.62
C ALA A 99 0.79 2.84 9.98
N GLN A 100 -0.39 3.16 9.43
CA GLN A 100 -1.59 2.34 9.61
C GLN A 100 -1.60 1.11 8.69
N VAL A 101 -0.88 1.17 7.57
CA VAL A 101 -0.58 0.00 6.75
C VAL A 101 0.90 -0.26 6.79
N MET A 102 1.21 -1.52 7.07
CA MET A 102 2.57 -1.96 7.31
C MET A 102 2.90 -3.15 6.40
N TRP A 103 4.14 -3.20 5.95
CA TRP A 103 4.75 -4.35 5.31
C TRP A 103 6.04 -4.71 6.04
N ARG A 104 6.22 -5.99 6.37
CA ARG A 104 7.47 -6.49 6.96
C ARG A 104 7.94 -7.73 6.20
N GLY A 105 9.22 -7.76 5.85
CA GLY A 105 9.80 -8.90 5.14
C GLY A 105 11.07 -8.51 4.40
N CYS A 106 11.41 -9.33 3.41
CA CYS A 106 12.69 -9.27 2.70
C CYS A 106 12.50 -9.10 1.18
N GLY A 107 13.56 -8.64 0.53
CA GLY A 107 13.60 -8.43 -0.91
C GLY A 107 14.61 -9.36 -1.60
N TRP A 108 14.32 -9.77 -2.81
CA TRP A 108 15.25 -10.55 -3.62
C TRP A 108 15.23 -10.09 -5.06
N VAL A 109 16.29 -10.40 -5.78
CA VAL A 109 16.44 -10.12 -7.20
C VAL A 109 16.80 -11.41 -7.93
N ARG A 110 16.14 -11.63 -9.06
CA ARG A 110 16.62 -12.54 -10.09
C ARG A 110 17.31 -11.69 -11.14
N SER A 111 18.62 -11.87 -11.29
CA SER A 111 19.49 -10.97 -12.06
C SER A 111 18.90 -10.61 -13.43
N GLN A 112 18.82 -9.30 -13.70
CA GLN A 112 18.30 -8.72 -14.96
C GLN A 112 16.87 -9.11 -15.35
N THR A 113 16.11 -9.79 -14.47
CA THR A 113 14.79 -10.35 -14.81
C THR A 113 13.68 -9.64 -14.01
N TYR A 114 13.68 -9.79 -12.69
CA TYR A 114 12.73 -9.10 -11.80
C TYR A 114 13.31 -8.95 -10.39
N SER A 115 12.72 -8.06 -9.61
CA SER A 115 12.85 -8.05 -8.15
C SER A 115 11.54 -8.49 -7.52
N VAL A 116 11.61 -9.16 -6.38
CA VAL A 116 10.46 -9.56 -5.59
C VAL A 116 10.64 -9.14 -4.14
N SER A 117 9.60 -8.63 -3.51
CA SER A 117 9.52 -8.58 -2.05
C SER A 117 8.46 -9.56 -1.58
N ILE A 118 8.79 -10.38 -0.58
CA ILE A 118 7.84 -11.24 0.11
C ILE A 118 7.66 -10.65 1.50
N ARG A 119 6.44 -10.24 1.82
CA ARG A 119 6.15 -9.40 3.00
C ARG A 119 4.86 -9.82 3.65
N VAL A 120 4.84 -9.95 4.97
CA VAL A 120 3.58 -9.93 5.71
C VAL A 120 3.07 -8.49 5.79
N THR A 121 1.76 -8.33 5.71
CA THR A 121 1.09 -7.04 5.83
C THR A 121 -0.17 -7.19 6.67
N ASN A 122 -0.55 -6.13 7.40
CA ASN A 122 -1.79 -6.09 8.18
C ASN A 122 -3.04 -5.88 7.28
N MET A 123 -2.86 -5.76 5.96
CA MET A 123 -3.98 -5.64 5.03
C MET A 123 -4.68 -6.99 4.84
N THR A 124 -5.97 -7.03 5.15
CA THR A 124 -6.86 -8.14 4.79
C THR A 124 -7.18 -8.12 3.30
N LEU A 125 -7.61 -9.25 2.73
CA LEU A 125 -8.01 -9.30 1.32
C LEU A 125 -9.18 -8.35 1.02
N ASP A 126 -10.11 -8.17 1.96
CA ASP A 126 -11.22 -7.23 1.82
C ASP A 126 -10.72 -5.78 1.71
N PHE A 127 -9.75 -5.40 2.53
CA PHE A 127 -9.13 -4.08 2.45
C PHE A 127 -8.40 -3.89 1.12
N VAL A 128 -7.61 -4.89 0.72
CA VAL A 128 -6.87 -4.89 -0.54
C VAL A 128 -7.81 -4.71 -1.74
N ARG A 129 -8.93 -5.45 -1.77
CA ARG A 129 -9.94 -5.36 -2.82
C ARG A 129 -10.55 -3.97 -2.93
N LYS A 130 -10.88 -3.38 -1.78
CA LYS A 130 -11.60 -2.10 -1.71
C LYS A 130 -10.72 -0.90 -1.99
N GLU A 131 -9.52 -0.88 -1.41
CA GLU A 131 -8.70 0.34 -1.33
C GLU A 131 -7.50 0.35 -2.30
N PHE A 132 -7.03 -0.82 -2.75
CA PHE A 132 -5.84 -0.93 -3.58
C PHE A 132 -6.10 -1.41 -5.00
N TYR A 133 -6.98 -2.40 -5.16
CA TYR A 133 -7.16 -3.10 -6.44
C TYR A 133 -8.63 -3.18 -6.81
N GLY A 134 -9.19 -2.07 -7.31
CA GLY A 134 -10.56 -2.05 -7.85
C GLY A 134 -10.78 -3.03 -9.01
N GLU A 135 -9.70 -3.48 -9.67
CA GLU A 135 -9.69 -4.51 -10.72
C GLU A 135 -8.87 -5.76 -10.32
N GLY A 136 -8.69 -6.01 -9.01
CA GLY A 136 -8.01 -7.19 -8.51
C GLY A 136 -8.73 -8.47 -8.97
N ARG A 137 -7.95 -9.50 -9.34
CA ARG A 137 -8.48 -10.82 -9.70
C ARG A 137 -8.35 -11.76 -8.51
N GLU A 138 -9.48 -12.31 -8.08
CA GLU A 138 -9.54 -13.39 -7.09
C GLU A 138 -8.90 -14.66 -7.63
N LEU A 139 -8.17 -15.36 -6.77
CA LEU A 139 -7.56 -16.66 -7.05
C LEU A 139 -7.35 -17.45 -5.76
N THR A 140 -6.83 -18.66 -5.89
CA THR A 140 -6.46 -19.52 -4.76
C THR A 140 -5.02 -19.98 -4.93
N ILE A 141 -4.23 -19.90 -3.86
CA ILE A 141 -2.84 -20.35 -3.81
C ILE A 141 -2.69 -21.30 -2.63
N GLY A 142 -2.27 -22.54 -2.87
CA GLY A 142 -2.08 -23.52 -1.79
C GLY A 142 -3.34 -23.77 -0.94
N GLY A 143 -4.53 -23.63 -1.52
CA GLY A 143 -5.81 -23.75 -0.81
C GLY A 143 -6.26 -22.49 -0.05
N ARG A 144 -5.45 -21.42 -0.02
CA ARG A 144 -5.77 -20.14 0.61
C ARG A 144 -6.36 -19.15 -0.41
N PRO A 145 -7.41 -18.39 -0.05
CA PRO A 145 -7.87 -17.25 -0.84
C PRO A 145 -6.73 -16.26 -1.11
N ALA A 146 -6.75 -15.63 -2.29
CA ALA A 146 -5.77 -14.64 -2.67
C ALA A 146 -6.34 -13.65 -3.68
N ILE A 147 -5.73 -12.47 -3.76
CA ILE A 147 -6.02 -11.45 -4.77
C ILE A 147 -4.73 -11.13 -5.53
N SER A 148 -4.81 -11.09 -6.85
CA SER A 148 -3.73 -10.63 -7.73
C SER A 148 -4.10 -9.30 -8.36
N ALA A 149 -3.13 -8.40 -8.49
CA ALA A 149 -3.35 -7.12 -9.15
C ALA A 149 -2.11 -6.68 -9.92
N ARG A 150 -2.33 -6.27 -11.17
CA ARG A 150 -1.30 -5.75 -12.06
C ARG A 150 -1.35 -4.23 -12.10
N ARG A 151 -0.18 -3.58 -12.10
CA ARG A 151 -0.05 -2.15 -12.36
C ARG A 151 1.04 -1.91 -13.40
N SER A 152 0.73 -1.11 -14.42
CA SER A 152 1.64 -0.83 -15.54
C SER A 152 1.46 0.57 -16.14
N ASP A 153 0.86 1.51 -15.39
CA ASP A 153 0.36 2.76 -15.96
C ASP A 153 1.47 3.72 -16.42
N ARG A 154 2.64 3.78 -15.76
CA ARG A 154 3.81 4.60 -16.20
C ARG A 154 5.20 4.08 -15.81
N GLY A 155 5.36 2.78 -15.57
CA GLY A 155 6.61 2.19 -15.05
C GLY A 155 6.85 0.75 -15.49
N PRO A 156 7.88 0.07 -14.94
CA PRO A 156 8.00 -1.38 -15.10
C PRO A 156 6.72 -2.08 -14.63
N GLU A 157 6.39 -3.21 -15.25
CA GLU A 157 5.23 -3.97 -14.84
C GLU A 157 5.39 -4.46 -13.40
N VAL A 158 4.41 -4.12 -12.56
CA VAL A 158 4.32 -4.59 -11.18
C VAL A 158 3.15 -5.56 -11.07
N CYS A 159 3.36 -6.67 -10.38
CA CYS A 159 2.27 -7.50 -9.88
C CYS A 159 2.36 -7.67 -8.37
N ASN A 160 1.21 -7.55 -7.73
CA ASN A 160 1.02 -7.89 -6.33
C ASN A 160 0.13 -9.11 -6.24
N ILE A 161 0.51 -10.09 -5.42
CA ILE A 161 -0.39 -11.15 -4.97
C ILE A 161 -0.45 -11.10 -3.45
N ASN A 162 -1.63 -10.91 -2.89
CA ASN A 162 -1.89 -10.99 -1.46
C ASN A 162 -2.60 -12.31 -1.18
N VAL A 163 -2.01 -13.17 -0.35
CA VAL A 163 -2.57 -14.45 0.08
C VAL A 163 -3.07 -14.31 1.52
N GLU A 164 -4.26 -14.81 1.80
CA GLU A 164 -4.92 -14.66 3.10
C GLU A 164 -4.08 -15.20 4.27
N MET A 165 -4.01 -14.38 5.33
CA MET A 165 -3.50 -14.73 6.65
C MET A 165 -4.43 -14.15 7.72
N LYS A 166 -4.46 -14.76 8.90
CA LYS A 166 -5.11 -14.21 10.08
C LYS A 166 -4.49 -12.86 10.44
N GLY A 167 -5.33 -11.82 10.47
CA GLY A 167 -4.91 -10.46 10.77
C GLY A 167 -4.20 -9.74 9.61
N GLY A 168 -4.22 -10.29 8.39
CA GLY A 168 -3.55 -9.64 7.26
C GLY A 168 -3.41 -10.49 6.01
N SER A 169 -2.28 -10.37 5.33
CA SER A 169 -1.94 -11.19 4.17
C SER A 169 -0.43 -11.34 3.97
N LEU A 170 -0.03 -12.38 3.25
CA LEU A 170 1.32 -12.51 2.68
C LEU A 170 1.32 -11.91 1.28
N GLU A 171 2.09 -10.85 1.08
CA GLU A 171 2.22 -10.14 -0.18
C GLU A 171 3.48 -10.59 -0.95
N PHE A 172 3.30 -10.89 -2.23
CA PHE A 172 4.34 -11.04 -3.24
C PHE A 172 4.31 -9.84 -4.16
N HIS A 173 5.27 -8.92 -3.99
CA HIS A 173 5.41 -7.73 -4.81
C HIS A 173 6.52 -7.94 -5.85
N VAL A 174 6.13 -8.28 -7.07
CA VAL A 174 7.05 -8.54 -8.18
C VAL A 174 7.11 -7.33 -9.09
N VAL A 175 8.32 -6.85 -9.34
CA VAL A 175 8.60 -5.74 -10.27
C VAL A 175 9.50 -6.26 -11.37
N ARG A 176 9.02 -6.19 -12.62
CA ARG A 176 9.83 -6.52 -13.79
C ARG A 176 11.04 -5.60 -13.88
N SER A 177 12.20 -6.14 -14.26
CA SER A 177 13.39 -5.33 -14.49
C SER A 177 13.15 -4.33 -15.62
N SER A 178 13.61 -3.09 -15.42
CA SER A 178 13.62 -2.05 -16.45
C SER A 178 14.86 -2.10 -17.36
N SER A 179 15.74 -3.09 -17.17
CA SER A 179 16.93 -3.27 -18.02
C SER A 179 16.53 -3.48 -19.48
N ARG A 180 17.27 -2.87 -20.41
CA ARG A 180 17.04 -3.02 -21.86
C ARG A 180 17.17 -4.47 -22.35
N ASN A 181 17.93 -5.28 -21.62
CA ASN A 181 18.18 -6.69 -21.93
C ASN A 181 17.29 -7.64 -21.11
N ALA A 182 16.39 -7.11 -20.27
CA ALA A 182 15.48 -7.95 -19.51
C ALA A 182 14.53 -8.67 -20.48
N PRO A 183 14.30 -9.98 -20.29
CA PRO A 183 13.27 -10.68 -21.05
C PRO A 183 11.90 -10.04 -20.78
N ASP A 184 11.03 -10.08 -21.78
CA ASP A 184 9.62 -9.75 -21.56
C ASP A 184 8.98 -10.88 -20.76
N ILE A 185 8.52 -10.55 -19.56
CA ILE A 185 7.97 -11.51 -18.60
C ILE A 185 6.65 -10.98 -18.08
N ASP A 186 5.75 -11.90 -17.75
CA ASP A 186 4.54 -11.58 -17.02
C ASP A 186 4.83 -11.58 -15.51
N SER A 187 4.82 -10.40 -14.89
CA SER A 187 5.13 -10.27 -13.46
C SER A 187 4.12 -11.03 -12.59
N CYS A 188 2.87 -11.18 -13.03
CA CYS A 188 1.86 -11.92 -12.27
C CYS A 188 2.04 -13.42 -12.37
N ASP A 189 2.47 -13.96 -13.51
CA ASP A 189 2.77 -15.38 -13.62
C ASP A 189 3.96 -15.76 -12.73
N HIS A 190 5.01 -14.92 -12.68
CA HIS A 190 6.13 -15.11 -11.76
C HIS A 190 5.72 -14.97 -10.28
N ALA A 191 4.93 -13.94 -9.95
CA ALA A 191 4.40 -13.78 -8.58
C ALA A 191 3.61 -15.02 -8.16
N ARG A 192 2.75 -15.54 -9.06
CA ARG A 192 1.92 -16.71 -8.80
C ARG A 192 2.75 -17.96 -8.59
N ASN A 193 3.71 -18.23 -9.48
CA ASN A 193 4.59 -19.39 -9.38
C ASN A 193 5.38 -19.38 -8.06
N LEU A 194 5.91 -18.22 -7.67
CA LEU A 194 6.60 -18.08 -6.40
C LEU A 194 5.66 -18.28 -5.21
N ALA A 195 4.46 -17.69 -5.26
CA ALA A 195 3.45 -17.86 -4.22
C ALA A 195 3.03 -19.33 -4.06
N GLU A 196 2.83 -20.06 -5.15
CA GLU A 196 2.49 -21.50 -5.13
C GLU A 196 3.57 -22.36 -4.45
N LYS A 197 4.83 -21.91 -4.47
CA LYS A 197 5.96 -22.60 -3.81
C LYS A 197 6.17 -22.16 -2.36
N VAL A 198 5.91 -20.89 -2.04
CA VAL A 198 6.14 -20.32 -0.70
C VAL A 198 4.96 -20.56 0.23
N VAL A 199 3.72 -20.42 -0.24
CA VAL A 199 2.51 -20.57 0.59
C VAL A 199 2.42 -21.91 1.32
N PRO A 200 2.83 -23.06 0.76
CA PRO A 200 2.89 -24.33 1.49
C PRO A 200 3.78 -24.33 2.75
N THR A 201 4.63 -23.31 2.92
CA THR A 201 5.50 -23.16 4.11
C THR A 201 4.83 -22.35 5.23
N LEU A 202 3.66 -21.75 4.96
CA LEU A 202 2.87 -21.05 5.98
C LEU A 202 2.32 -22.05 7.02
N PRO A 203 2.30 -21.68 8.32
CA PRO A 203 1.60 -22.47 9.32
C PRO A 203 0.12 -22.65 8.97
N ALA A 204 -0.49 -23.80 9.27
CA ALA A 204 -1.87 -24.09 8.89
C ALA A 204 -2.88 -23.04 9.43
N ASP A 205 -2.69 -22.59 10.67
CA ASP A 205 -3.57 -21.64 11.36
C ASP A 205 -3.09 -20.17 11.24
N SER A 206 -2.16 -19.90 10.32
CA SER A 206 -1.70 -18.54 10.01
C SER A 206 -2.64 -17.76 9.12
#